data_AF-A0A4R9P877-F1
#
_entry.id   AF-A0A4R9P877-F1
#
_cell.length_a   1.000
_cell.length_b   1.000
_cell.length_c   1.000
_cell.angle_alpha   90.00
_cell.angle_beta   90.00
_cell.angle_gamma   90.00
#
_symmetry.space_group_name_H-M   'P 1'
#
loop_
_entity.id
_entity.type
_entity.pdbx_description
1 polymer ?
#
loop_
_entity_poly.entity_id
_entity_poly.type
_entity_poly.pdbx_seq_one_letter_code
_entity_poly.pdbx_strand_id
1 'polypeptide(L)' 'LSLLTKVGIGAPTDMTMINGRVVWAKGEFPGLDEARMFAQAEAALATVQF' A
#
# COMPACT_ATOMS: atom_id res chain seq x y z
N LEU A 1 10.53 -18.47 -3.79
CA LEU A 1 10.46 -17.15 -3.14
C LEU A 1 8.98 -16.84 -2.90
N SER A 2 8.50 -16.91 -1.66
CA SER A 2 7.11 -16.55 -1.35
C SER A 2 7.04 -15.06 -1.11
N LEU A 3 6.30 -14.35 -1.97
CA LEU A 3 5.88 -12.98 -1.73
C LEU A 3 4.90 -13.01 -0.57
N LEU A 4 5.36 -12.70 0.65
CA LEU A 4 4.45 -12.15 1.65
C LEU A 4 3.65 -11.05 0.92
N THR A 5 2.34 -11.22 0.84
CA THR A 5 1.47 -10.19 0.30
C THR A 5 1.83 -8.90 1.02
N LYS A 6 1.97 -7.83 0.25
CA LYS A 6 2.44 -6.48 0.61
C LYS A 6 1.46 -5.75 1.56
N VAL A 7 0.71 -6.49 2.35
CA VAL A 7 -0.30 -6.06 3.31
C VAL A 7 0.07 -6.75 4.62
N GLY A 8 0.43 -5.95 5.63
CA GLY A 8 1.13 -6.41 6.83
C GLY A 8 0.40 -7.46 7.67
N ILE A 9 1.11 -7.97 8.67
CA ILE A 9 0.59 -8.88 9.70
C ILE A 9 -0.61 -8.22 10.40
N GLY A 10 -1.78 -8.83 10.27
CA GLY A 10 -3.07 -8.28 10.71
C GLY A 10 -3.27 -8.32 12.22
N ALA A 11 -2.79 -7.29 12.91
CA ALA A 11 -3.40 -6.80 14.14
C ALA A 11 -3.98 -5.40 13.83
N PRO A 12 -5.11 -4.99 14.44
CA PRO A 12 -5.64 -3.64 14.26
C PRO A 12 -4.53 -2.64 14.61
N THR A 13 -4.06 -1.91 13.60
CA THR A 13 -2.94 -0.99 13.71
C THR A 13 -3.47 0.41 13.48
N ASP A 14 -3.57 1.17 14.57
CA ASP A 14 -4.06 2.56 14.53
C ASP A 14 -3.10 3.48 13.76
N MET A 15 -1.79 3.21 13.83
CA MET A 15 -0.74 4.06 13.25
C MET A 15 0.54 3.28 12.95
N THR A 16 1.22 3.66 11.86
CA THR A 16 2.59 3.23 11.56
C THR A 16 3.45 4.44 11.20
N MET A 17 4.67 4.47 11.75
CA MET A 17 5.65 5.54 11.54
C MET A 17 6.98 4.97 11.08
N ILE A 18 7.62 5.63 10.12
CA ILE A 18 8.95 5.29 9.62
C ILE A 18 9.80 6.56 9.66
N ASN A 19 10.95 6.53 10.34
CA ASN A 19 11.87 7.66 10.44
C ASN A 19 11.20 8.98 10.88
N GLY A 20 10.29 8.91 11.85
CA GLY A 20 9.56 10.09 12.35
C GLY A 20 8.39 10.54 11.47
N ARG A 21 8.13 9.89 10.33
CA ARG A 21 7.01 10.21 9.43
C ARG A 21 5.88 9.19 9.59
N VAL A 22 4.66 9.68 9.82
CA VAL A 22 3.47 8.84 9.78
C VAL A 22 3.23 8.39 8.34
N VAL A 23 3.19 7.08 8.13
CA VAL A 23 2.96 6.47 6.82
C VAL A 23 1.60 5.78 6.74
N TRP A 24 0.98 5.47 7.88
CA TRP A 24 -0.36 4.92 7.99
C TRP A 24 -1.03 5.46 9.25
N ALA A 25 -2.28 5.88 9.15
CA ALA A 25 -3.08 6.26 10.31
C ALA A 25 -4.57 6.15 10.01
N LYS A 26 -5.36 5.64 10.96
CA LYS A 26 -6.83 5.61 10.89
C LYS A 26 -7.41 4.95 9.62
N GLY A 27 -6.72 3.97 9.05
CA GLY A 27 -7.19 3.27 7.86
C GLY A 27 -6.76 3.89 6.52
N GLU A 28 -5.90 4.92 6.55
CA GLU A 28 -5.47 5.64 5.36
C GLU A 28 -3.94 5.72 5.28
N PHE A 29 -3.40 5.98 4.09
CA PHE A 29 -1.99 6.30 3.85
C PHE A 29 -1.80 7.82 3.62
N PRO A 30 -1.42 8.60 4.65
CA PRO A 30 -1.30 10.04 4.51
C PRO A 30 -0.26 10.44 3.46
N GLY A 31 -0.69 11.25 2.49
CA GLY A 31 0.16 11.76 1.42
C GLY A 31 0.34 10.81 0.23
N LEU A 32 -0.44 9.73 0.13
CA LEU A 32 -0.61 8.95 -1.09
C LEU A 32 -1.96 9.27 -1.74
N ASP A 33 -1.96 9.36 -3.06
CA ASP A 33 -3.18 9.40 -3.86
C ASP A 33 -3.51 7.97 -4.28
N GLU A 34 -4.31 7.30 -3.45
CA GLU A 34 -4.64 5.88 -3.60
C GLU A 34 -5.43 5.60 -4.88
N ALA A 35 -6.31 6.53 -5.29
CA ALA A 35 -7.07 6.41 -6.52
C ALA A 35 -6.16 6.44 -7.76
N ARG A 36 -5.19 7.37 -7.78
CA ARG A 36 -4.18 7.42 -8.84
C ARG A 36 -3.30 6.18 -8.83
N MET A 37 -2.86 5.71 -7.67
CA MET A 37 -2.05 4.49 -7.58
C MET A 37 -2.81 3.26 -8.06
N PHE A 38 -4.10 3.16 -7.76
CA PHE A 38 -4.97 2.09 -8.27
C PHE A 38 -5.07 2.14 -9.79
N ALA A 39 -5.37 3.30 -10.38
CA ALA A 39 -5.44 3.46 -11.84
C ALA A 39 -4.11 3.10 -12.53
N GLN A 40 -2.97 3.46 -11.92
CA GLN A 40 -1.65 3.08 -12.42
C GLN A 40 -1.39 1.57 -12.32
N ALA A 41 -1.85 0.93 -11.25
CA ALA A 41 -1.72 -0.52 -11.07
C ALA A 41 -2.54 -1.29 -12.12
N GLU A 42 -3.77 -0.87 -12.38
CA GLU A 42 -4.62 -1.46 -13.43
C GLU A 42 -3.98 -1.32 -14.82
N ALA A 43 -3.46 -0.12 -15.13
CA ALA A 43 -2.76 0.11 -16.40
C ALA A 43 -1.50 -0.77 -16.52
N ALA A 44 -0.74 -0.95 -15.44
CA ALA A 44 0.44 -1.81 -15.43
C ALA A 44 0.07 -3.29 -15.58
N LEU A 45 -0.99 -3.76 -14.92
CA LEU A 45 -1.47 -5.14 -15.02
C LEU A 45 -1.81 -5.51 -16.47
N ALA A 46 -2.42 -4.60 -17.22
CA ALA A 46 -2.75 -4.80 -18.64
C ALA A 46 -1.51 -5.01 -19.54
N THR A 47 -0.29 -4.69 -19.06
CA THR A 47 0.97 -4.87 -19.80
C THR A 47 1.72 -6.15 -19.44
N VAL A 48 1.29 -6.88 -18.40
CA VAL A 48 1.95 -8.10 -17.95
C VAL A 48 1.48 -9.28 -18.81
N GLN A 49 2.40 -9.90 -19.56
CA GLN A 49 2.17 -11.18 -20.25
C GLN A 49 2.68 -12.33 -19.37
N PHE A 50 1.89 -13.40 -19.27
CA PHE A 50 2.21 -14.60 -18.50
C PHE A 50 2.90 -15.66 -19.35
#